data_AF-A0A1G1Q973-F1
#
_entry.id   AF-A0A1G1Q973-F1
#
_cell.length_a   1.000
_cell.length_b   1.000
_cell.length_c   1.000
_cell.angle_alpha   90.00
_cell.angle_beta   90.00
_cell.angle_gamma   90.00
#
_symmetry.space_group_name_H-M   'P 1'
#
loop_
_entity.id
_entity.type
_entity.pdbx_description
1 polymer ?
#
loop_
_entity_poly.entity_id
_entity_poly.type
_entity_poly.pdbx_seq_one_letter_code
_entity_poly.pdbx_strand_id
1 'polypeptide(L)'
;MVKKASHITLILIAALSVLFILPQYLQAEISLSVNPQTGGSELDFGQLNQVYQEVSRQVDVEMRGTTAQYELRQEPLSPLRNARGDEIPWNNLTLRGLSGTNKFGRLKVNPEAVTNSVIYTGNQNGSPDSFTLAYTLNAPQGIRTDFYRGQLRFTVIPVNASQSSVSTILNVIVVVKPETETGQLKPSIDITTASGSGLIYLNSRKEENKRCDVLVKINDKFNRPFSINQILILPPESSEGKRLEPGVVNLEVQGTQLGAGLPLSGLSLNPLTIYKSKPTGETDNSFIVSYTLGDMAQAKAGRYRSRIQFIVEEMGLELERHTLELEVEIERVFDLLITPQLDSGLIEFSGVRPGEPPKRNEVIVEILNNTGKRYQLNQNVLSELVDSQGNRIEAKYFTFRSESMETKGTLKATEKQAAKKGDSILYISDNSGSSDKFKIIYELEGSLDIKAGDYATRISYSLLEI
;
A
#
# COMPACT_ATOMS: atom_id res chain seq x y z
N MET A 1 41.86 34.26 -75.55
CA MET A 1 41.47 32.87 -75.26
C MET A 1 41.01 32.78 -73.82
N VAL A 2 39.70 32.70 -73.61
CA VAL A 2 39.08 32.51 -72.29
C VAL A 2 39.25 31.06 -71.90
N LYS A 3 40.08 30.74 -70.90
CA LYS A 3 39.97 29.44 -70.22
C LYS A 3 38.82 29.58 -69.22
N LYS A 4 37.66 29.05 -69.60
CA LYS A 4 36.53 28.80 -68.70
C LYS A 4 37.07 28.09 -67.46
N ALA A 5 37.17 28.79 -66.35
CA ALA A 5 37.24 28.14 -65.05
C ALA A 5 35.97 27.28 -64.97
N SER A 6 36.15 25.98 -64.77
CA SER A 6 35.04 25.04 -64.63
C SER A 6 34.10 25.60 -63.54
N HIS A 7 32.79 25.66 -63.81
CA HIS A 7 31.80 26.10 -62.83
C HIS A 7 31.94 25.34 -61.49
N ILE A 8 32.49 24.13 -61.54
CA ILE A 8 32.81 23.31 -60.37
C ILE A 8 33.86 23.98 -59.48
N THR A 9 34.90 24.59 -60.06
CA THR A 9 35.97 25.25 -59.29
C THR A 9 35.47 26.51 -58.59
N LEU A 10 34.57 27.26 -59.22
CA LEU A 10 33.98 28.46 -58.63
C LEU A 10 32.99 28.11 -57.51
N ILE A 11 32.20 27.06 -57.69
CA ILE A 11 31.28 26.52 -56.66
C ILE A 11 32.08 25.95 -55.48
N LEU A 12 33.20 25.27 -55.74
CA LEU A 12 34.05 24.72 -54.69
C LEU A 12 34.69 25.83 -53.83
N ILE A 13 35.15 26.92 -54.45
CA ILE A 13 35.73 28.07 -53.75
C ILE A 13 34.64 28.81 -52.95
N ALA A 14 33.44 28.98 -53.52
CA ALA A 14 32.31 29.58 -52.82
C ALA A 14 31.86 28.73 -51.61
N ALA A 15 31.75 27.41 -51.78
CA ALA A 15 31.41 26.48 -50.70
C ALA A 15 32.50 26.43 -49.61
N LEU A 16 33.78 26.47 -49.98
CA LEU A 16 34.88 26.57 -49.00
C LEU A 16 34.82 27.92 -48.25
N SER A 17 34.53 29.02 -48.94
CA SER A 17 34.46 30.33 -48.28
C SER A 17 33.27 30.46 -47.32
N VAL A 18 32.14 29.81 -47.59
CA VAL A 18 30.99 29.75 -46.66
C VAL A 18 31.31 28.90 -45.42
N LEU A 19 32.14 27.86 -45.56
CA LEU A 19 32.63 27.03 -44.44
C LEU A 19 33.65 27.76 -43.54
N PHE A 20 34.32 28.79 -44.03
CA PHE A 20 35.31 29.58 -43.26
C PHE A 20 34.78 30.92 -42.72
N ILE A 21 33.56 31.35 -43.09
CA ILE A 21 32.95 32.61 -42.64
C ILE A 21 31.87 32.38 -41.56
N LEU A 22 31.48 31.13 -41.29
CA LEU A 22 30.72 30.83 -40.07
C LEU A 22 31.63 31.03 -38.86
N PRO A 23 31.35 31.98 -37.95
CA PRO A 23 32.12 32.09 -36.73
C PRO A 23 31.98 30.78 -35.98
N GLN A 24 33.09 30.08 -35.77
CA GLN A 24 33.18 28.99 -34.79
C GLN A 24 33.12 29.57 -33.36
N TYR A 25 32.06 30.33 -33.05
CA TYR A 25 31.69 30.63 -31.66
C TYR A 25 30.89 29.46 -31.09
N LEU A 26 31.44 28.25 -31.18
CA LEU A 26 31.15 27.22 -30.21
C LEU A 26 32.03 27.54 -28.98
N GLN A 27 31.64 28.58 -28.24
CA GLN A 27 32.08 28.69 -26.86
C GLN A 27 31.45 27.49 -26.15
N ALA A 28 32.28 26.57 -25.66
CA ALA A 28 31.79 25.53 -24.78
C ALA A 28 31.08 26.23 -23.61
N GLU A 29 29.81 25.89 -23.39
CA GLU A 29 29.08 26.38 -22.23
C GLU A 29 29.73 25.76 -20.99
N ILE A 30 30.07 26.60 -20.01
CA ILE A 30 30.64 26.13 -18.75
C ILE A 30 29.60 25.22 -18.10
N SER A 31 29.99 24.00 -17.73
CA SER A 31 29.15 23.08 -16.99
C SER A 31 29.80 22.71 -15.68
N LEU A 32 29.01 22.72 -14.61
CA LEU A 32 29.40 22.29 -13.28
C LEU A 32 28.47 21.16 -12.82
N SER A 33 29.06 20.02 -12.45
CA SER A 33 28.33 18.94 -11.78
C SER A 33 28.93 18.68 -10.40
N VAL A 34 28.06 18.38 -9.44
CA VAL A 34 28.41 18.13 -8.04
C VAL A 34 27.55 16.95 -7.58
N ASN A 35 28.17 15.79 -7.43
CA ASN A 35 27.47 14.52 -7.25
C ASN A 35 27.96 13.80 -5.98
N PRO A 36 27.08 13.49 -5.02
CA PRO A 36 27.42 12.64 -3.88
C PRO A 36 27.83 11.23 -4.32
N GLN A 37 28.90 10.68 -3.73
CA GLN A 37 29.35 9.31 -4.04
C GLN A 37 28.43 8.21 -3.46
N THR A 38 27.57 8.55 -2.49
CA THR A 38 26.59 7.62 -1.90
C THR A 38 25.47 7.23 -2.87
N GLY A 39 25.40 7.85 -4.05
CA GLY A 39 24.28 7.74 -4.98
C GLY A 39 23.12 8.66 -4.58
N GLY A 40 22.42 9.22 -5.57
CA GLY A 40 21.32 10.17 -5.37
C GLY A 40 21.69 11.64 -5.64
N SER A 41 20.75 12.55 -5.39
CA SER A 41 20.89 14.00 -5.64
C SER A 41 21.21 14.83 -4.39
N GLU A 42 21.38 14.18 -3.23
CA GLU A 42 21.57 14.84 -1.94
C GLU A 42 22.76 14.23 -1.18
N LEU A 43 23.50 15.09 -0.46
CA LEU A 43 24.57 14.65 0.42
C LEU A 43 23.96 14.18 1.74
N ASP A 44 23.77 12.87 1.87
CA ASP A 44 23.17 12.24 3.04
C ASP A 44 24.25 11.80 4.04
N PHE A 45 24.30 12.47 5.19
CA PHE A 45 25.13 12.03 6.32
C PHE A 45 24.56 10.81 7.04
N GLY A 46 23.33 10.42 6.72
CA GLY A 46 22.60 9.32 7.31
C GLY A 46 22.18 9.64 8.74
N GLN A 47 22.18 8.60 9.56
CA GLN A 47 21.86 8.71 10.98
C GLN A 47 23.10 9.18 11.74
N LEU A 48 23.02 10.38 12.33
CA LEU A 48 24.02 10.84 13.28
C LEU A 48 23.76 10.22 14.65
N ASN A 49 24.75 9.51 15.15
CA ASN A 49 24.88 9.13 16.56
C ASN A 49 25.90 10.08 17.19
N GLN A 50 25.62 10.69 18.35
CA GLN A 50 26.53 11.66 18.99
C GLN A 50 27.80 11.00 19.57
N VAL A 51 27.89 9.66 19.53
CA VAL A 51 29.09 8.86 19.86
C VAL A 51 30.15 8.93 18.74
N TYR A 52 29.73 8.98 17.48
CA TYR A 52 30.65 9.24 16.37
C TYR A 52 30.76 10.75 16.24
N GLN A 53 31.87 11.30 16.74
CA GLN A 53 32.09 12.74 16.72
C GLN A 53 32.15 13.30 15.30
N GLU A 54 32.48 12.46 14.31
CA GLU A 54 32.73 12.87 12.94
C GLU A 54 32.14 11.86 11.95
N VAL A 55 31.24 12.31 11.06
CA VAL A 55 30.77 11.51 9.92
C VAL A 55 31.25 12.15 8.63
N SER A 56 32.01 11.40 7.82
CA SER A 56 32.53 11.86 6.54
C SER A 56 31.70 11.37 5.35
N ARG A 57 31.46 12.24 4.37
CA ARG A 57 30.83 11.94 3.08
C ARG A 57 31.59 12.60 1.93
N GLN A 58 31.59 11.95 0.77
CA GLN A 58 32.36 12.39 -0.39
C GLN A 58 31.45 12.88 -1.52
N VAL A 59 31.91 13.92 -2.21
CA VAL A 59 31.23 14.59 -3.31
C VAL A 59 32.21 14.73 -4.45
N ASP A 60 31.86 14.17 -5.61
CA ASP A 60 32.61 14.36 -6.84
C ASP A 60 32.15 15.64 -7.53
N VAL A 61 33.12 16.47 -7.88
CA VAL A 61 32.90 17.73 -8.59
C VAL A 61 33.55 17.61 -9.95
N GLU A 62 32.82 17.98 -10.99
CA GLU A 62 33.31 18.01 -12.35
C GLU A 62 33.02 19.37 -12.99
N MET A 63 34.06 19.93 -13.61
CA MET A 63 33.97 21.19 -14.35
C MET A 63 34.38 20.94 -15.82
N ARG A 64 33.55 21.40 -16.75
CA ARG A 64 33.88 21.41 -18.19
C ARG A 64 33.59 22.77 -18.82
N GLY A 65 34.29 23.06 -19.91
CA GLY A 65 33.85 24.08 -20.87
C GLY A 65 34.26 25.52 -20.56
N THR A 66 35.42 25.78 -19.97
CA THR A 66 35.94 27.16 -19.85
C THR A 66 37.19 27.38 -20.70
N THR A 67 37.40 28.63 -21.14
CA THR A 67 38.56 29.04 -21.94
C THR A 67 39.51 29.96 -21.17
N ALA A 68 39.25 30.14 -19.88
CA ALA A 68 40.02 31.00 -18.99
C ALA A 68 40.17 30.32 -17.62
N GLN A 69 41.13 30.81 -16.83
CA GLN A 69 41.22 30.40 -15.43
C GLN A 69 39.88 30.64 -14.72
N TYR A 70 39.55 29.80 -13.74
CA TYR A 70 38.31 29.91 -12.98
C TYR A 70 38.53 29.57 -11.52
N GLU A 71 37.67 30.09 -10.66
CA GLU A 71 37.55 29.72 -9.26
C GLU A 71 36.27 28.94 -9.05
N LEU A 72 36.35 27.78 -8.40
CA LEU A 72 35.17 27.15 -7.81
C LEU A 72 35.02 27.67 -6.39
N ARG A 73 33.89 28.32 -6.14
CA ARG A 73 33.45 28.77 -4.83
C ARG A 73 32.34 27.88 -4.30
N GLN A 74 32.29 27.78 -2.99
CA GLN A 74 31.18 27.19 -2.26
C GLN A 74 30.67 28.20 -1.26
N GLU A 75 29.36 28.25 -1.07
CA GLU A 75 28.72 29.05 -0.05
C GLU A 75 27.52 28.31 0.56
N PRO A 76 27.29 28.42 1.89
CA PRO A 76 26.04 27.96 2.48
C PRO A 76 24.88 28.86 2.05
N LEU A 77 23.84 28.27 1.44
CA LEU A 77 22.66 28.98 0.94
C LEU A 77 21.52 28.99 1.98
N SER A 78 21.35 27.88 2.70
CA SER A 78 20.42 27.78 3.83
C SER A 78 21.05 26.95 4.95
N PRO A 79 20.81 27.29 6.24
CA PRO A 79 21.24 26.47 7.36
C PRO A 79 20.62 25.07 7.31
N LEU A 80 21.28 24.08 7.93
CA LEU A 80 20.68 22.79 8.21
C LEU A 80 19.57 23.00 9.25
N ARG A 81 18.32 23.13 8.82
CA ARG A 81 17.20 23.50 9.68
C ARG A 81 16.13 22.40 9.69
N ASN A 82 15.54 22.14 10.85
CA ASN A 82 14.40 21.24 10.97
C ASN A 82 13.05 21.98 10.79
N ALA A 83 11.94 21.25 10.75
CA ALA A 83 10.60 21.84 10.58
C ALA A 83 10.20 22.79 11.73
N ARG A 84 10.84 22.68 12.90
CA ARG A 84 10.61 23.49 14.10
C ARG A 84 11.47 24.74 14.16
N GLY A 85 12.44 24.88 13.25
CA GLY A 85 13.34 26.01 13.18
C GLY A 85 14.63 25.85 14.00
N ASP A 86 14.89 24.69 14.61
CA ASP A 86 16.20 24.39 15.21
C ASP A 86 17.23 24.19 14.08
N GLU A 87 18.48 24.59 14.32
CA GLU A 87 19.52 24.61 13.31
C GLU A 87 20.80 23.87 13.74
N ILE A 88 21.45 23.22 12.77
CA ILE A 88 22.83 22.78 12.85
C ILE A 88 23.69 23.82 12.11
N PRO A 89 24.55 24.58 12.82
CA PRO A 89 25.41 25.57 12.19
C PRO A 89 26.37 24.97 11.15
N TRP A 90 26.64 25.68 10.05
CA TRP A 90 27.55 25.20 9.00
C TRP A 90 29.02 25.07 9.45
N ASN A 91 29.43 25.76 10.51
CA ASN A 91 30.76 25.61 11.09
C ASN A 91 30.96 24.25 11.80
N ASN A 92 29.89 23.47 12.01
CA ASN A 92 29.97 22.07 12.39
C ASN A 92 30.34 21.15 11.22
N LEU A 93 30.39 21.64 9.98
CA LEU A 93 30.93 20.91 8.87
C LEU A 93 32.34 21.42 8.54
N THR A 94 33.26 20.49 8.34
CA THR A 94 34.56 20.75 7.74
C THR A 94 34.62 20.17 6.34
N LEU A 95 35.36 20.83 5.46
CA LEU A 95 35.58 20.47 4.08
C LEU A 95 37.07 20.28 3.84
N ARG A 96 37.44 19.22 3.13
CA ARG A 96 38.76 19.08 2.51
C ARG A 96 38.65 18.48 1.12
N GLY A 97 39.48 18.93 0.20
CA GLY A 97 39.70 18.22 -1.06
C GLY A 97 40.58 16.99 -0.87
N LEU A 98 40.29 15.91 -1.60
CA LEU A 98 41.11 14.71 -1.60
C LEU A 98 42.31 14.90 -2.54
N SER A 99 43.51 14.90 -1.95
CA SER A 99 44.76 15.07 -2.70
C SER A 99 44.90 14.00 -3.80
N GLY A 100 45.35 14.43 -4.97
CA GLY A 100 45.58 13.54 -6.13
C GLY A 100 44.33 13.23 -6.97
N THR A 101 43.16 13.79 -6.64
CA THR A 101 41.94 13.59 -7.45
C THR A 101 41.83 14.55 -8.63
N ASN A 102 42.41 15.77 -8.53
CA ASN A 102 42.45 16.76 -9.61
C ASN A 102 43.71 16.61 -10.50
N LYS A 103 43.59 16.96 -11.79
CA LYS A 103 44.68 16.83 -12.78
C LYS A 103 45.42 18.13 -13.08
N PHE A 104 44.74 19.27 -13.07
CA PHE A 104 45.29 20.50 -13.66
C PHE A 104 45.40 21.66 -12.67
N GLY A 105 44.35 21.92 -11.89
CA GLY A 105 44.30 23.09 -11.01
C GLY A 105 44.89 22.85 -9.62
N ARG A 106 44.51 23.71 -8.68
CA ARG A 106 44.91 23.65 -7.28
C ARG A 106 43.67 23.46 -6.41
N LEU A 107 43.58 22.30 -5.78
CA LEU A 107 42.53 21.94 -4.83
C LEU A 107 42.96 22.26 -3.40
N LYS A 108 42.08 22.86 -2.60
CA LYS A 108 42.32 22.99 -1.16
C LYS A 108 42.20 21.64 -0.47
N VAL A 109 43.29 21.14 0.11
CA VAL A 109 43.34 19.82 0.77
C VAL A 109 43.35 19.88 2.29
N ASN A 110 43.59 21.06 2.88
CA ASN A 110 43.53 21.24 4.32
C ASN A 110 42.07 21.34 4.78
N PRO A 111 41.67 20.65 5.87
CA PRO A 111 40.34 20.78 6.43
C PRO A 111 40.06 22.22 6.87
N GLU A 112 38.97 22.81 6.36
CA GLU A 112 38.49 24.14 6.72
C GLU A 112 36.99 24.09 7.03
N ALA A 113 36.49 24.97 7.88
CA ALA A 113 35.05 25.07 8.15
C ALA A 113 34.29 25.46 6.86
N VAL A 114 33.11 24.88 6.67
CA VAL A 114 32.26 25.20 5.52
C VAL A 114 31.77 26.64 5.62
N THR A 115 32.29 27.48 4.74
CA THR A 115 32.05 28.93 4.67
C THR A 115 32.02 29.37 3.21
N ASN A 116 31.69 30.65 2.95
CA ASN A 116 31.86 31.20 1.60
C ASN A 116 33.36 31.30 1.27
N SER A 117 33.86 30.36 0.47
CA SER A 117 35.28 30.28 0.16
C SER A 117 35.57 29.68 -1.22
N VAL A 118 36.75 30.01 -1.75
CA VAL A 118 37.31 29.33 -2.93
C VAL A 118 37.85 27.98 -2.50
N ILE A 119 37.38 26.92 -3.12
CA ILE A 119 37.76 25.54 -2.80
C ILE A 119 38.69 24.93 -3.86
N TYR A 120 38.65 25.46 -5.08
CA TYR A 120 39.52 25.04 -6.17
C TYR A 120 39.80 26.20 -7.13
N THR A 121 41.02 26.29 -7.63
CA THR A 121 41.44 27.24 -8.67
C THR A 121 41.95 26.49 -9.89
N GLY A 122 41.32 26.71 -11.05
CA GLY A 122 41.72 26.12 -12.32
C GLY A 122 43.09 26.58 -12.79
N ASN A 123 43.65 25.88 -13.77
CA ASN A 123 44.87 26.32 -14.44
C ASN A 123 44.59 27.56 -15.33
N GLN A 124 45.65 28.19 -15.84
CA GLN A 124 45.54 29.41 -16.65
C GLN A 124 44.76 29.20 -17.96
N ASN A 125 44.75 27.97 -18.47
CA ASN A 125 44.13 27.61 -19.76
C ASN A 125 42.65 27.23 -19.63
N GLY A 126 42.07 27.21 -18.41
CA GLY A 126 40.69 26.80 -18.19
C GLY A 126 40.42 25.32 -18.49
N SER A 127 41.42 24.45 -18.35
CA SER A 127 41.26 23.02 -18.67
C SER A 127 40.17 22.38 -17.81
N PRO A 128 39.31 21.52 -18.40
CA PRO A 128 38.38 20.68 -17.65
C PRO A 128 39.08 19.86 -16.57
N ASP A 129 38.50 19.79 -15.38
CA ASP A 129 39.06 19.05 -14.26
C ASP A 129 37.93 18.44 -13.42
N SER A 130 38.27 17.41 -12.66
CA SER A 130 37.37 16.70 -11.76
C SER A 130 38.10 16.37 -10.46
N PHE A 131 37.42 16.41 -9.33
CA PHE A 131 38.02 16.09 -8.04
C PHE A 131 36.98 15.74 -6.99
N THR A 132 37.45 15.13 -5.91
CA THR A 132 36.58 14.71 -4.80
C THR A 132 36.77 15.61 -3.60
N LEU A 133 35.66 16.05 -3.03
CA LEU A 133 35.58 16.78 -1.77
C LEU A 133 35.09 15.82 -0.68
N ALA A 134 35.71 15.85 0.49
CA ALA A 134 35.24 15.17 1.69
C ALA A 134 34.68 16.20 2.68
N TYR A 135 33.40 16.03 3.01
CA TYR A 135 32.71 16.78 4.04
C TYR A 135 32.64 15.94 5.30
N THR A 136 33.07 16.51 6.43
CA THR A 136 33.00 15.87 7.73
C THR A 136 32.09 16.68 8.63
N LEU A 137 31.01 16.07 9.08
CA LEU A 137 30.06 16.66 10.02
C LEU A 137 30.44 16.29 11.44
N ASN A 138 30.72 17.32 12.24
CA ASN A 138 31.04 17.24 13.65
C ASN A 138 29.78 17.55 14.45
N ALA A 139 29.09 16.51 14.92
CA ALA A 139 27.77 16.64 15.53
C ALA A 139 27.77 17.60 16.74
N PRO A 140 27.02 18.72 16.72
CA PRO A 140 26.92 19.57 17.90
C PRO A 140 26.28 18.83 19.08
N GLN A 141 26.79 19.13 20.29
CA GLN A 141 26.19 18.65 21.53
C GLN A 141 24.82 19.31 21.74
N GLY A 142 23.83 18.53 22.19
CA GLY A 142 22.50 19.04 22.55
C GLY A 142 21.58 19.40 21.38
N ILE A 143 21.87 18.96 20.15
CA ILE A 143 20.92 19.07 19.04
C ILE A 143 19.67 18.23 19.33
N ARG A 144 18.49 18.77 19.05
CA ARG A 144 17.23 18.05 19.16
C ARG A 144 17.11 16.96 18.09
N THR A 145 16.57 15.81 18.48
CA THR A 145 16.16 14.73 17.57
C THR A 145 15.19 15.22 16.50
N ASP A 146 15.61 15.17 15.23
CA ASP A 146 14.78 15.51 14.07
C ASP A 146 15.49 15.21 12.74
N PHE A 147 14.79 15.45 11.64
CA PHE A 147 15.33 15.60 10.29
C PHE A 147 15.74 17.05 10.02
N TYR A 148 16.99 17.26 9.61
CA TYR A 148 17.55 18.56 9.26
C TYR A 148 17.93 18.59 7.78
N ARG A 149 17.60 19.70 7.11
CA ARG A 149 17.91 19.92 5.69
C ARG A 149 18.48 21.31 5.46
N GLY A 150 19.47 21.39 4.59
CA GLY A 150 20.15 22.63 4.22
C GLY A 150 20.67 22.55 2.79
N GLN A 151 21.22 23.66 2.30
CA GLN A 151 21.68 23.78 0.92
C GLN A 151 23.05 24.44 0.83
N LEU A 152 23.94 23.84 0.04
CA LEU A 152 25.21 24.42 -0.38
C LEU A 152 25.10 24.83 -1.85
N ARG A 153 25.55 26.03 -2.17
CA ARG A 153 25.73 26.45 -3.56
C ARG A 153 27.20 26.34 -3.93
N PHE A 154 27.45 25.78 -5.10
CA PHE A 154 28.75 25.82 -5.76
C PHE A 154 28.65 26.75 -6.96
N THR A 155 29.65 27.59 -7.16
CA THR A 155 29.69 28.56 -8.26
C THR A 155 31.06 28.55 -8.91
N VAL A 156 31.11 28.29 -10.21
CA VAL A 156 32.31 28.49 -11.02
C VAL A 156 32.33 29.93 -11.51
N ILE A 157 33.39 30.66 -11.16
CA ILE A 157 33.61 32.05 -11.53
C ILE A 157 34.83 32.13 -12.44
N PRO A 158 34.66 32.43 -13.74
CA PRO A 158 35.76 32.71 -14.65
C PRO A 158 36.55 33.95 -14.22
N VAL A 159 37.88 33.86 -14.23
CA VAL A 159 38.81 34.94 -13.91
C VAL A 159 39.15 35.67 -15.20
N ASN A 160 38.94 36.99 -15.23
CA ASN A 160 39.28 37.86 -16.37
C ASN A 160 38.65 37.43 -17.72
N ALA A 161 37.48 36.80 -17.69
CA ALA A 161 36.77 36.36 -18.89
C ALA A 161 35.36 36.98 -18.97
N SER A 162 34.85 37.16 -20.20
CA SER A 162 33.47 37.59 -20.46
C SER A 162 32.43 36.47 -20.30
N GLN A 163 32.85 35.29 -19.81
CA GLN A 163 31.99 34.13 -19.59
C GLN A 163 31.19 34.31 -18.28
N SER A 164 29.90 33.91 -18.31
CA SER A 164 29.04 33.97 -17.13
C SER A 164 29.41 32.91 -16.11
N SER A 165 29.19 33.20 -14.82
CA SER A 165 29.31 32.21 -13.75
C SER A 165 28.18 31.18 -13.82
N VAL A 166 28.48 29.94 -13.46
CA VAL A 166 27.51 28.84 -13.42
C VAL A 166 27.47 28.28 -12.00
N SER A 167 26.26 28.04 -11.49
CA SER A 167 26.05 27.53 -10.15
C SER A 167 25.23 26.25 -10.14
N THR A 168 25.50 25.39 -9.16
CA THR A 168 24.66 24.24 -8.83
C THR A 168 24.42 24.17 -7.32
N ILE A 169 23.33 23.53 -6.92
CA ILE A 169 22.94 23.38 -5.52
C ILE A 169 23.07 21.92 -5.12
N LEU A 170 23.73 21.70 -3.98
CA LEU A 170 23.76 20.43 -3.30
C LEU A 170 22.87 20.52 -2.06
N ASN A 171 21.81 19.72 -2.02
CA ASN A 171 21.04 19.54 -0.79
C ASN A 171 21.84 18.67 0.19
N VAL A 172 21.81 19.04 1.46
CA VAL A 172 22.46 18.31 2.55
C VAL A 172 21.39 17.90 3.55
N ILE A 173 21.37 16.62 3.91
CA ILE A 173 20.41 16.06 4.85
C ILE A 173 21.09 15.31 5.98
N VAL A 174 20.48 15.39 7.16
CA VAL A 174 20.98 14.81 8.41
C VAL A 174 19.80 14.35 9.26
N VAL A 175 19.86 13.12 9.78
CA VAL A 175 18.87 12.59 10.74
C VAL A 175 19.50 12.46 12.12
N VAL A 176 18.97 13.17 13.11
CA VAL A 176 19.40 13.09 14.51
C VAL A 176 18.41 12.25 15.30
N LYS A 177 18.87 11.17 15.95
CA LYS A 177 18.05 10.26 16.77
C LYS A 177 18.09 10.61 18.27
N PRO A 178 17.15 10.09 19.09
CA PRO A 178 17.12 10.40 20.52
C PRO A 178 18.15 9.54 21.28
N GLU A 179 18.94 10.17 22.16
CA GLU A 179 19.86 9.49 23.09
C GLU A 179 19.35 9.57 24.54
N THR A 180 19.86 8.69 25.42
CA THR A 180 19.80 8.90 26.88
C THR A 180 20.93 9.83 27.32
N GLU A 181 20.84 10.39 28.53
CA GLU A 181 21.83 11.32 29.12
C GLU A 181 23.28 10.77 29.19
N THR A 182 23.50 9.48 28.89
CA THR A 182 24.79 8.78 29.01
C THR A 182 25.41 8.34 27.68
N GLY A 183 24.86 8.74 26.53
CA GLY A 183 25.42 8.40 25.21
C GLY A 183 25.29 6.92 24.81
N GLN A 184 24.35 6.19 25.41
CA GLN A 184 23.96 4.85 24.97
C GLN A 184 22.81 4.94 23.95
N LEU A 185 22.84 4.05 22.95
CA LEU A 185 21.73 3.86 22.02
C LEU A 185 20.44 3.65 22.83
N LYS A 186 19.41 4.48 22.57
CA LYS A 186 18.09 4.18 23.09
C LYS A 186 17.63 2.86 22.48
N PRO A 187 17.12 1.93 23.31
CA PRO A 187 16.48 0.73 22.79
C PRO A 187 15.43 1.12 21.75
N SER A 188 15.45 0.43 20.63
CA SER A 188 14.54 0.69 19.51
C SER A 188 13.83 -0.58 19.11
N ILE A 189 12.72 -0.42 18.41
CA ILE A 189 11.93 -1.56 17.98
C ILE A 189 11.73 -1.48 16.46
N ASP A 190 12.01 -2.57 15.75
CA ASP A 190 11.62 -2.70 14.35
C ASP A 190 10.31 -3.46 14.27
N ILE A 191 9.36 -2.94 13.50
CA ILE A 191 8.06 -3.57 13.27
C ILE A 191 7.87 -3.76 11.78
N THR A 192 7.83 -5.02 11.35
CA THR A 192 7.75 -5.38 9.94
C THR A 192 6.80 -6.54 9.75
N THR A 193 5.99 -6.51 8.70
CA THR A 193 5.21 -7.70 8.29
C THR A 193 6.16 -8.77 7.76
N ALA A 194 5.73 -10.04 7.71
CA ALA A 194 6.52 -11.12 7.10
C ALA A 194 6.96 -10.82 5.64
N SER A 195 6.19 -10.00 4.93
CA SER A 195 6.50 -9.54 3.57
C SER A 195 7.49 -8.36 3.51
N GLY A 196 7.87 -7.79 4.65
CA GLY A 196 8.63 -6.53 4.74
C GLY A 196 7.82 -5.28 4.37
N SER A 197 6.54 -5.43 4.02
CA SER A 197 5.65 -4.31 3.72
C SER A 197 5.18 -3.60 4.99
N GLY A 198 4.86 -2.31 4.86
CA GLY A 198 4.16 -1.53 5.90
C GLY A 198 2.65 -1.80 5.97
N LEU A 199 2.16 -2.93 5.44
CA LEU A 199 0.74 -3.22 5.25
C LEU A 199 0.35 -4.56 5.85
N ILE A 200 -0.57 -4.52 6.82
CA ILE A 200 -1.31 -5.69 7.29
C ILE A 200 -2.47 -5.92 6.32
N TYR A 201 -2.38 -6.98 5.52
CA TYR A 201 -3.42 -7.34 4.56
C TYR A 201 -4.13 -8.63 4.98
N LEU A 202 -5.45 -8.56 5.10
CA LEU A 202 -6.31 -9.70 5.41
C LEU A 202 -7.39 -9.83 4.33
N ASN A 203 -7.62 -11.05 3.84
CA ASN A 203 -8.63 -11.31 2.81
C ASN A 203 -9.38 -12.62 3.09
N SER A 204 -10.71 -12.60 2.98
CA SER A 204 -11.58 -13.73 3.33
C SER A 204 -11.65 -14.85 2.28
N ARG A 205 -11.10 -14.66 1.08
CA ARG A 205 -11.16 -15.60 -0.06
C ARG A 205 -10.38 -16.88 0.17
N LYS A 206 -9.18 -16.75 0.74
CA LYS A 206 -8.20 -17.83 0.85
C LYS A 206 -7.73 -17.95 2.29
N GLU A 207 -7.61 -19.18 2.77
CA GLU A 207 -7.23 -19.44 4.17
C GLU A 207 -5.87 -18.83 4.52
N GLU A 208 -4.89 -18.88 3.60
CA GLU A 208 -3.58 -18.28 3.82
C GLU A 208 -3.60 -16.76 4.01
N ASN A 209 -4.63 -16.07 3.48
CA ASN A 209 -4.76 -14.62 3.57
C ASN A 209 -5.68 -14.17 4.71
N LYS A 210 -6.27 -15.10 5.45
CA LYS A 210 -7.05 -14.78 6.65
C LYS A 210 -6.15 -14.42 7.84
N ARG A 211 -4.84 -14.55 7.71
CA ARG A 211 -3.86 -14.26 8.75
C ARG A 211 -2.70 -13.43 8.20
N CYS A 212 -2.24 -12.48 8.98
CA CYS A 212 -1.03 -11.70 8.70
C CYS A 212 -0.19 -11.57 9.97
N ASP A 213 1.07 -12.01 9.88
CA ASP A 213 2.00 -11.99 11.00
C ASP A 213 2.93 -10.78 10.88
N VAL A 214 3.01 -10.01 11.97
CA VAL A 214 3.89 -8.86 12.14
C VAL A 214 4.99 -9.24 13.12
N LEU A 215 6.23 -9.22 12.64
CA LEU A 215 7.41 -9.40 13.47
C LEU A 215 7.73 -8.10 14.19
N VAL A 216 7.81 -8.18 15.51
CA VAL A 216 8.34 -7.12 16.37
C VAL A 216 9.71 -7.57 16.84
N LYS A 217 10.75 -6.84 16.45
CA LYS A 217 12.13 -7.09 16.85
C LYS A 217 12.60 -5.99 17.77
N ILE A 218 13.15 -6.38 18.91
CA ILE A 218 13.67 -5.44 19.90
C ILE A 218 15.18 -5.34 19.71
N ASN A 219 15.62 -4.14 19.39
CA ASN A 219 17.02 -3.81 19.21
C ASN A 219 17.53 -3.15 20.49
N ASP A 220 18.60 -3.73 21.04
CA ASP A 220 19.21 -3.38 22.32
C ASP A 220 18.33 -3.67 23.56
N LYS A 221 18.93 -3.48 24.75
CA LYS A 221 18.33 -3.84 26.03
C LYS A 221 17.67 -2.65 26.70
N PHE A 222 16.40 -2.79 27.04
CA PHE A 222 15.73 -1.89 27.96
C PHE A 222 16.19 -2.18 29.40
N ASN A 223 16.57 -1.12 30.13
CA ASN A 223 17.00 -1.20 31.53
C ASN A 223 15.90 -0.78 32.52
N ARG A 224 14.71 -0.48 31.99
CA ARG A 224 13.51 -0.04 32.73
C ARG A 224 12.30 -0.73 32.12
N PRO A 225 11.20 -0.88 32.88
CA PRO A 225 10.01 -1.52 32.35
C PRO A 225 9.39 -0.68 31.24
N PHE A 226 9.01 -1.35 30.16
CA PHE A 226 8.35 -0.74 29.02
C PHE A 226 7.17 -1.60 28.55
N SER A 227 6.30 -0.97 27.79
CA SER A 227 5.16 -1.61 27.13
C SER A 227 5.05 -1.16 25.68
N ILE A 228 4.47 -2.01 24.86
CA ILE A 228 4.12 -1.66 23.48
C ILE A 228 2.60 -1.63 23.41
N ASN A 229 2.05 -0.46 23.13
CA ASN A 229 0.63 -0.24 22.97
C ASN A 229 0.28 -0.17 21.49
N GLN A 230 -0.76 -0.88 21.10
CA GLN A 230 -1.36 -0.78 19.79
C GLN A 230 -2.57 0.15 19.84
N ILE A 231 -2.64 1.08 18.89
CA ILE A 231 -3.76 1.99 18.73
C ILE A 231 -4.28 1.90 17.31
N LEU A 232 -5.57 1.62 17.17
CA LEU A 232 -6.31 1.76 15.93
C LEU A 232 -6.77 3.22 15.81
N ILE A 233 -6.21 3.98 14.86
CA ILE A 233 -6.46 5.44 14.76
C ILE A 233 -7.94 5.71 14.43
N LEU A 234 -8.50 4.93 13.52
CA LEU A 234 -9.88 5.04 13.05
C LEU A 234 -10.48 3.64 12.87
N PRO A 235 -11.80 3.46 12.97
CA PRO A 235 -12.42 2.19 12.62
C PRO A 235 -12.10 1.85 11.15
N PRO A 236 -11.87 0.57 10.78
CA PRO A 236 -11.72 0.20 9.39
C PRO A 236 -12.97 0.56 8.61
N GLU A 237 -12.80 1.37 7.56
CA GLU A 237 -13.92 1.95 6.81
C GLU A 237 -13.73 1.72 5.31
N SER A 238 -14.83 1.46 4.62
CA SER A 238 -14.85 1.33 3.16
C SER A 238 -14.89 2.69 2.48
N SER A 239 -14.66 2.73 1.17
CA SER A 239 -14.80 3.95 0.37
C SER A 239 -16.21 4.54 0.37
N GLU A 240 -17.22 3.76 0.74
CA GLU A 240 -18.62 4.18 0.86
C GLU A 240 -18.97 4.69 2.27
N GLY A 241 -18.00 4.73 3.19
CA GLY A 241 -18.21 5.14 4.57
C GLY A 241 -18.78 4.05 5.49
N LYS A 242 -18.84 2.80 5.02
CA LYS A 242 -19.31 1.67 5.84
C LYS A 242 -18.17 1.18 6.73
N ARG A 243 -18.45 1.02 8.01
CA ARG A 243 -17.47 0.52 8.98
C ARG A 243 -17.48 -1.00 9.00
N LEU A 244 -16.29 -1.57 9.20
CA LEU A 244 -16.15 -2.99 9.48
C LEU A 244 -16.66 -3.26 10.90
N GLU A 245 -17.42 -4.33 11.07
CA GLU A 245 -17.97 -4.70 12.37
C GLU A 245 -16.85 -5.04 13.38
N PRO A 246 -17.00 -4.64 14.66
CA PRO A 246 -16.08 -5.03 15.71
C PRO A 246 -15.95 -6.55 15.81
N GLY A 247 -14.74 -7.06 16.09
CA GLY A 247 -14.49 -8.50 16.26
C GLY A 247 -14.29 -9.30 14.96
N VAL A 248 -14.46 -8.68 13.78
CA VAL A 248 -14.09 -9.32 12.50
C VAL A 248 -12.59 -9.52 12.39
N VAL A 249 -11.80 -8.58 12.92
CA VAL A 249 -10.34 -8.72 13.03
C VAL A 249 -9.98 -9.01 14.47
N ASN A 250 -9.25 -10.08 14.68
CA ASN A 250 -8.65 -10.43 15.96
C ASN A 250 -7.13 -10.24 15.89
N LEU A 251 -6.52 -10.12 17.06
CA LEU A 251 -5.09 -10.12 17.22
C LEU A 251 -4.67 -10.92 18.45
N GLU A 252 -3.47 -11.48 18.39
CA GLU A 252 -2.79 -12.07 19.53
C GLU A 252 -1.28 -11.90 19.40
N VAL A 253 -0.57 -12.02 20.52
CA VAL A 253 0.89 -12.03 20.55
C VAL A 253 1.40 -13.43 20.85
N GLN A 254 2.28 -13.92 19.98
CA GLN A 254 2.91 -15.23 20.06
C GLN A 254 4.43 -15.10 20.19
N GLY A 255 5.07 -16.12 20.78
CA GLY A 255 6.53 -16.22 20.85
C GLY A 255 7.18 -15.44 22.01
N THR A 256 6.41 -14.96 22.97
CA THR A 256 6.94 -14.32 24.19
C THR A 256 7.31 -15.37 25.25
N GLN A 257 8.54 -15.32 25.76
CA GLN A 257 9.07 -16.17 26.82
C GLN A 257 9.40 -15.39 28.08
N LEU A 258 9.84 -14.14 27.94
CA LEU A 258 10.28 -13.29 29.05
C LEU A 258 9.22 -12.27 29.45
N GLY A 259 8.63 -11.57 28.48
CA GLY A 259 7.55 -10.61 28.70
C GLY A 259 6.17 -11.27 28.65
N ALA A 260 5.14 -10.43 28.78
CA ALA A 260 3.75 -10.82 28.65
C ALA A 260 3.17 -10.28 27.34
N GLY A 261 2.85 -11.18 26.41
CA GLY A 261 2.08 -10.86 25.21
C GLY A 261 0.57 -10.80 25.47
N LEU A 262 -0.14 -10.02 24.66
CA LEU A 262 -1.60 -9.96 24.66
C LEU A 262 -2.20 -11.30 24.18
N PRO A 263 -3.06 -11.97 24.97
CA PRO A 263 -3.84 -13.12 24.50
C PRO A 263 -4.85 -12.70 23.43
N LEU A 264 -5.42 -13.68 22.72
CA LEU A 264 -6.41 -13.44 21.67
C LEU A 264 -7.49 -12.42 22.10
N SER A 265 -7.58 -11.36 21.31
CA SER A 265 -8.50 -10.24 21.54
C SER A 265 -9.02 -9.70 20.21
N GLY A 266 -10.21 -9.10 20.23
CA GLY A 266 -10.73 -8.37 19.08
C GLY A 266 -10.00 -7.05 18.89
N LEU A 267 -9.76 -6.67 17.63
CA LEU A 267 -9.23 -5.36 17.30
C LEU A 267 -10.19 -4.27 17.83
N SER A 268 -9.65 -3.30 18.56
CA SER A 268 -10.41 -2.27 19.26
C SER A 268 -9.87 -0.87 18.98
N LEU A 269 -10.74 0.13 19.09
CA LEU A 269 -10.36 1.55 19.11
C LEU A 269 -9.70 1.95 20.42
N ASN A 270 -9.98 1.22 21.50
CA ASN A 270 -9.28 1.44 22.76
C ASN A 270 -7.84 0.94 22.62
N PRO A 271 -6.83 1.67 23.13
CA PRO A 271 -5.45 1.20 23.14
C PRO A 271 -5.34 -0.17 23.78
N LEU A 272 -4.65 -1.08 23.11
CA LEU A 272 -4.38 -2.43 23.60
C LEU A 272 -2.89 -2.55 23.90
N THR A 273 -2.53 -2.89 25.14
CA THR A 273 -1.14 -3.24 25.42
C THR A 273 -0.85 -4.62 24.86
N ILE A 274 -0.10 -4.67 23.76
CA ILE A 274 0.24 -5.92 23.08
C ILE A 274 1.43 -6.64 23.71
N TYR A 275 2.32 -5.90 24.38
CA TYR A 275 3.48 -6.45 25.07
C TYR A 275 3.81 -5.66 26.32
N LYS A 276 4.18 -6.36 27.39
CA LYS A 276 4.79 -5.79 28.59
C LYS A 276 6.08 -6.53 28.93
N SER A 277 7.17 -5.78 29.12
CA SER A 277 8.43 -6.32 29.61
C SER A 277 8.31 -6.75 31.07
N LYS A 278 9.34 -7.43 31.59
CA LYS A 278 9.47 -7.60 33.05
C LYS A 278 9.67 -6.25 33.75
N PRO A 279 9.44 -6.17 35.09
CA PRO A 279 9.72 -4.98 35.88
C PRO A 279 11.17 -4.49 35.81
N THR A 280 12.12 -5.37 35.46
CA THR A 280 13.55 -5.06 35.30
C THR A 280 13.91 -4.54 33.91
N GLY A 281 12.96 -4.49 32.96
CA GLY A 281 13.21 -4.19 31.55
C GLY A 281 13.63 -5.39 30.69
N GLU A 282 13.86 -6.56 31.30
CA GLU A 282 14.09 -7.80 30.56
C GLU A 282 12.94 -8.10 29.59
N THR A 283 13.32 -8.48 28.38
CA THR A 283 12.42 -8.64 27.23
C THR A 283 12.87 -9.77 26.33
N ASP A 284 11.94 -10.27 25.53
CA ASP A 284 12.21 -11.12 24.38
C ASP A 284 12.97 -10.32 23.32
N ASN A 285 13.83 -10.99 22.54
CA ASN A 285 14.53 -10.37 21.41
C ASN A 285 13.56 -10.07 20.25
N SER A 286 12.52 -10.89 20.12
CA SER A 286 11.50 -10.73 19.10
C SER A 286 10.25 -11.52 19.48
N PHE A 287 9.10 -11.07 18.99
CA PHE A 287 7.83 -11.79 19.08
C PHE A 287 6.96 -11.47 17.86
N ILE A 288 5.85 -12.19 17.70
CA ILE A 288 4.93 -12.05 16.57
C ILE A 288 3.60 -11.50 17.06
N VAL A 289 3.08 -10.48 16.38
CA VAL A 289 1.70 -10.03 16.50
C VAL A 289 0.93 -10.59 15.31
N SER A 290 0.03 -11.52 15.56
CA SER A 290 -0.75 -12.20 14.52
C SER A 290 -2.13 -11.56 14.40
N TYR A 291 -2.45 -11.01 13.24
CA TYR A 291 -3.78 -10.52 12.92
C TYR A 291 -4.55 -11.57 12.15
N THR A 292 -5.80 -11.83 12.53
CA THR A 292 -6.63 -12.88 11.91
C THR A 292 -8.05 -12.41 11.64
N LEU A 293 -8.66 -12.93 10.57
CA LEU A 293 -10.09 -12.81 10.37
C LEU A 293 -10.83 -13.81 11.26
N GLY A 294 -11.69 -13.29 12.12
CA GLY A 294 -12.53 -14.04 13.04
C GLY A 294 -13.89 -14.41 12.44
N ASP A 295 -14.94 -14.25 13.25
CA ASP A 295 -16.32 -14.46 12.79
C ASP A 295 -16.72 -13.34 11.81
N MET A 296 -17.14 -13.74 10.61
CA MET A 296 -17.56 -12.85 9.53
C MET A 296 -19.06 -12.95 9.25
N ALA A 297 -19.85 -13.62 10.09
CA ALA A 297 -21.28 -13.84 9.85
C ALA A 297 -22.07 -12.54 9.64
N GLN A 298 -21.64 -11.44 10.27
CA GLN A 298 -22.26 -10.11 10.12
C GLN A 298 -21.46 -9.17 9.21
N ALA A 299 -20.25 -9.56 8.80
CA ALA A 299 -19.38 -8.71 8.00
C ALA A 299 -19.93 -8.55 6.58
N LYS A 300 -20.05 -7.30 6.13
CA LYS A 300 -20.47 -7.01 4.76
C LYS A 300 -19.28 -7.07 3.81
N ALA A 301 -19.52 -7.52 2.59
CA ALA A 301 -18.51 -7.53 1.54
C ALA A 301 -17.99 -6.12 1.26
N GLY A 302 -16.69 -6.02 1.02
CA GLY A 302 -16.04 -4.75 0.74
C GLY A 302 -14.59 -4.75 1.18
N ARG A 303 -13.91 -3.66 0.82
CA ARG A 303 -12.54 -3.39 1.22
C ARG A 303 -12.54 -2.26 2.24
N TYR A 304 -11.96 -2.53 3.40
CA TYR A 304 -11.95 -1.65 4.57
C TYR A 304 -10.51 -1.28 4.88
N ARG A 305 -10.27 0.00 5.17
CA ARG A 305 -8.92 0.53 5.42
C ARG A 305 -8.85 1.25 6.75
N SER A 306 -7.71 1.11 7.42
CA SER A 306 -7.34 1.90 8.59
C SER A 306 -5.81 1.94 8.77
N ARG A 307 -5.36 2.51 9.88
CA ARG A 307 -3.97 2.56 10.30
C ARG A 307 -3.85 2.09 11.74
N ILE A 308 -2.82 1.30 11.98
CA ILE A 308 -2.45 0.81 13.30
C ILE A 308 -1.15 1.47 13.70
N GLN A 309 -1.12 2.03 14.90
CA GLN A 309 0.07 2.57 15.52
C GLN A 309 0.55 1.68 16.63
N PHE A 310 1.86 1.47 16.70
CA PHE A 310 2.55 0.82 17.79
C PHE A 310 3.34 1.88 18.53
N ILE A 311 3.02 2.10 19.79
CA ILE A 311 3.64 3.10 20.65
C ILE A 311 4.44 2.37 21.72
N VAL A 312 5.74 2.62 21.75
CA VAL A 312 6.64 2.11 22.78
C VAL A 312 6.64 3.11 23.92
N GLU A 313 6.23 2.68 25.11
CA GLU A 313 6.18 3.50 26.31
C GLU A 313 7.09 2.93 27.39
N GLU A 314 7.98 3.75 27.93
CA GLU A 314 8.80 3.41 29.11
C GLU A 314 8.40 4.33 30.25
N MET A 315 8.00 3.77 31.40
CA MET A 315 7.56 4.54 32.57
C MET A 315 6.46 5.60 32.27
N GLY A 316 5.61 5.33 31.27
CA GLY A 316 4.52 6.22 30.84
C GLY A 316 4.93 7.34 29.87
N LEU A 317 6.17 7.32 29.38
CA LEU A 317 6.66 8.23 28.35
C LEU A 317 6.78 7.51 27.01
N GLU A 318 6.20 8.09 25.95
CA GLU A 318 6.37 7.60 24.58
C GLU A 318 7.84 7.76 24.14
N LEU A 319 8.47 6.64 23.78
CA LEU A 319 9.83 6.59 23.26
C LEU A 319 9.85 6.55 21.73
N GLU A 320 8.97 5.76 21.15
CA GLU A 320 8.94 5.49 19.71
C GLU A 320 7.52 5.20 19.24
N ARG A 321 7.25 5.52 17.97
CA ARG A 321 5.98 5.26 17.29
C ARG A 321 6.21 4.71 15.90
N HIS A 322 5.60 3.56 15.62
CA HIS A 322 5.56 2.95 14.31
C HIS A 322 4.13 2.92 13.78
N THR A 323 3.95 3.06 12.47
CA THR A 323 2.62 2.99 11.84
C THR A 323 2.64 1.94 10.73
N LEU A 324 1.64 1.06 10.74
CA LEU A 324 1.32 0.15 9.64
C LEU A 324 -0.06 0.49 9.09
N GLU A 325 -0.22 0.35 7.79
CA GLU A 325 -1.54 0.36 7.14
C GLU A 325 -2.25 -0.97 7.42
N LEU A 326 -3.58 -0.92 7.52
CA LEU A 326 -4.45 -2.10 7.64
C LEU A 326 -5.43 -2.08 6.47
N GLU A 327 -5.44 -3.16 5.68
CA GLU A 327 -6.45 -3.41 4.65
C GLU A 327 -7.12 -4.77 4.90
N VAL A 328 -8.45 -4.75 5.00
CA VAL A 328 -9.28 -5.94 5.18
C VAL A 328 -10.23 -6.06 4.00
N GLU A 329 -10.16 -7.16 3.27
CA GLU A 329 -11.04 -7.45 2.14
C GLU A 329 -11.97 -8.62 2.45
N ILE A 330 -13.26 -8.31 2.57
CA ILE A 330 -14.32 -9.31 2.72
C ILE A 330 -14.90 -9.57 1.34
N GLU A 331 -14.69 -10.78 0.85
CA GLU A 331 -15.18 -11.22 -0.46
C GLU A 331 -16.69 -11.16 -0.54
N ARG A 332 -17.14 -10.86 -1.76
CA ARG A 332 -18.56 -10.82 -2.10
C ARG A 332 -19.12 -12.23 -2.19
N VAL A 333 -20.11 -12.50 -1.34
CA VAL A 333 -20.95 -13.70 -1.36
C VAL A 333 -22.35 -13.28 -1.77
N PHE A 334 -22.81 -13.81 -2.90
CA PHE A 334 -24.17 -13.65 -3.42
C PHE A 334 -24.52 -14.90 -4.20
N ASP A 335 -24.97 -15.92 -3.48
CA ASP A 335 -25.10 -17.29 -4.00
C ASP A 335 -26.46 -17.90 -3.65
N LEU A 336 -26.86 -18.87 -4.48
CA LEU A 336 -28.13 -19.57 -4.41
C LEU A 336 -27.89 -21.07 -4.41
N LEU A 337 -28.24 -21.71 -3.29
CA LEU A 337 -28.22 -23.15 -3.14
C LEU A 337 -29.65 -23.68 -3.25
N ILE A 338 -29.86 -24.60 -4.19
CA ILE A 338 -31.13 -25.27 -4.44
C ILE A 338 -30.96 -26.75 -4.13
N THR A 339 -31.71 -27.26 -3.15
CA THR A 339 -31.71 -28.67 -2.77
C THR A 339 -33.08 -29.28 -3.07
N PRO A 340 -33.25 -29.95 -4.22
CA PRO A 340 -34.49 -30.66 -4.54
C PRO A 340 -34.68 -31.87 -3.63
N GLN A 341 -35.93 -32.33 -3.47
CA GLN A 341 -36.25 -33.55 -2.74
C GLN A 341 -35.70 -34.81 -3.42
N LEU A 342 -35.57 -34.78 -4.74
CA LEU A 342 -35.01 -35.86 -5.55
C LEU A 342 -33.65 -35.43 -6.12
N ASP A 343 -32.65 -36.32 -6.04
CA ASP A 343 -31.29 -36.09 -6.55
C ASP A 343 -31.22 -35.88 -8.07
N SER A 344 -32.33 -36.09 -8.80
CA SER A 344 -32.43 -35.90 -10.25
C SER A 344 -32.36 -34.43 -10.70
N GLY A 345 -32.55 -33.48 -9.79
CA GLY A 345 -32.59 -32.05 -10.12
C GLY A 345 -33.85 -31.61 -10.87
N LEU A 346 -34.78 -32.53 -11.13
CA LEU A 346 -36.04 -32.28 -11.82
C LEU A 346 -37.21 -32.21 -10.84
N ILE A 347 -38.21 -31.39 -11.18
CA ILE A 347 -39.52 -31.50 -10.54
C ILE A 347 -40.28 -32.59 -11.25
N GLU A 348 -40.36 -33.75 -10.61
CA GLU A 348 -40.99 -34.97 -11.12
C GLU A 348 -42.10 -35.44 -10.19
N PHE A 349 -43.18 -35.91 -10.79
CA PHE A 349 -44.28 -36.60 -10.14
C PHE A 349 -44.49 -37.95 -10.82
N SER A 350 -43.99 -39.02 -10.21
CA SER A 350 -44.07 -40.37 -10.78
C SER A 350 -45.39 -41.07 -10.41
N GLY A 351 -45.92 -41.88 -11.32
CA GLY A 351 -47.08 -42.75 -11.16
C GLY A 351 -48.36 -42.01 -10.83
N VAL A 352 -48.58 -40.81 -11.37
CA VAL A 352 -49.81 -40.03 -11.17
C VAL A 352 -50.99 -40.83 -11.70
N ARG A 353 -52.10 -40.90 -10.96
CA ARG A 353 -53.36 -41.48 -11.45
C ARG A 353 -54.55 -40.55 -11.20
N PRO A 354 -55.55 -40.54 -12.09
CA PRO A 354 -56.76 -39.76 -11.88
C PRO A 354 -57.52 -40.20 -10.61
N GLY A 355 -57.97 -39.22 -9.83
CA GLY A 355 -58.68 -39.40 -8.56
C GLY A 355 -57.78 -39.61 -7.33
N GLU A 356 -56.45 -39.69 -7.49
CA GLU A 356 -55.55 -39.87 -6.35
C GLU A 356 -55.33 -38.56 -5.55
N PRO A 357 -54.93 -38.68 -4.26
CA PRO A 357 -54.50 -37.52 -3.47
C PRO A 357 -53.36 -36.75 -4.15
N PRO A 358 -53.26 -35.43 -3.93
CA PRO A 358 -52.21 -34.63 -4.54
C PRO A 358 -50.80 -35.13 -4.18
N LYS A 359 -49.91 -35.16 -5.17
CA LYS A 359 -48.50 -35.49 -4.98
C LYS A 359 -47.68 -34.23 -4.79
N ARG A 360 -46.64 -34.31 -3.96
CA ARG A 360 -45.77 -33.17 -3.62
C ARG A 360 -44.32 -33.43 -4.00
N ASN A 361 -43.65 -32.35 -4.39
CA ASN A 361 -42.22 -32.31 -4.60
C ASN A 361 -41.67 -31.02 -3.97
N GLU A 362 -40.74 -31.17 -3.03
CA GLU A 362 -40.22 -30.06 -2.24
C GLU A 362 -38.83 -29.62 -2.72
N VAL A 363 -38.57 -28.31 -2.66
CA VAL A 363 -37.27 -27.73 -2.95
C VAL A 363 -36.88 -26.82 -1.80
N ILE A 364 -35.74 -27.07 -1.19
CA ILE A 364 -35.15 -26.16 -0.20
C ILE A 364 -34.31 -25.14 -0.96
N VAL A 365 -34.55 -23.87 -0.64
CA VAL A 365 -33.83 -22.73 -1.16
C VAL A 365 -33.03 -22.12 -0.03
N GLU A 366 -31.73 -21.98 -0.23
CA GLU A 366 -30.82 -21.30 0.69
C GLU A 366 -30.06 -20.21 -0.06
N ILE A 367 -30.11 -18.99 0.46
CA ILE A 367 -29.55 -17.80 -0.18
C ILE A 367 -28.47 -17.25 0.73
N LEU A 368 -27.25 -17.18 0.22
CA LEU A 368 -26.10 -16.65 0.93
C LEU A 368 -25.80 -15.24 0.40
N ASN A 369 -25.94 -14.23 1.25
CA ASN A 369 -25.69 -12.84 0.88
C ASN A 369 -24.98 -12.07 1.99
N ASN A 370 -23.83 -11.47 1.66
CA ASN A 370 -23.14 -10.51 2.53
C ASN A 370 -22.96 -9.13 1.87
N THR A 371 -23.57 -8.88 0.71
CA THR A 371 -23.38 -7.62 -0.05
C THR A 371 -24.02 -6.41 0.62
N GLY A 372 -24.99 -6.64 1.51
CA GLY A 372 -25.79 -5.58 2.13
C GLY A 372 -26.79 -4.93 1.17
N LYS A 373 -26.97 -5.49 -0.04
CA LYS A 373 -27.95 -5.02 -1.02
C LYS A 373 -29.19 -5.89 -0.99
N ARG A 374 -30.34 -5.28 -1.29
CA ARG A 374 -31.59 -6.02 -1.46
C ARG A 374 -31.51 -6.92 -2.67
N TYR A 375 -32.26 -8.00 -2.64
CA TYR A 375 -32.35 -8.94 -3.73
C TYR A 375 -33.72 -9.58 -3.88
N GLN A 376 -33.93 -10.20 -5.03
CA GLN A 376 -35.14 -10.92 -5.40
C GLN A 376 -34.76 -12.31 -5.93
N LEU A 377 -35.55 -13.32 -5.55
CA LEU A 377 -35.51 -14.64 -6.16
C LEU A 377 -36.69 -14.83 -7.10
N ASN A 378 -36.41 -15.22 -8.33
CA ASN A 378 -37.39 -15.59 -9.33
C ASN A 378 -37.31 -17.08 -9.62
N GLN A 379 -38.46 -17.69 -9.90
CA GLN A 379 -38.51 -18.96 -10.64
C GLN A 379 -38.94 -18.68 -12.07
N ASN A 380 -38.44 -19.51 -12.99
CA ASN A 380 -38.89 -19.57 -14.36
C ASN A 380 -39.28 -21.02 -14.68
N VAL A 381 -40.57 -21.22 -14.93
CA VAL A 381 -41.08 -22.51 -15.42
C VAL A 381 -40.83 -22.56 -16.93
N LEU A 382 -39.83 -23.35 -17.35
CA LEU A 382 -39.34 -23.39 -18.72
C LEU A 382 -40.27 -24.19 -19.65
N SER A 383 -40.90 -25.22 -19.11
CA SER A 383 -41.80 -26.13 -19.84
C SER A 383 -43.09 -26.39 -19.07
N GLU A 384 -44.15 -26.71 -19.80
CA GLU A 384 -45.34 -27.29 -19.18
C GLU A 384 -44.99 -28.65 -18.56
N LEU A 385 -45.78 -29.07 -17.58
CA LEU A 385 -45.62 -30.38 -16.95
C LEU A 385 -46.18 -31.44 -17.91
N VAL A 386 -45.28 -32.26 -18.47
CA VAL A 386 -45.60 -33.23 -19.55
C VAL A 386 -45.10 -34.63 -19.22
N ASP A 387 -45.80 -35.64 -19.73
CA ASP A 387 -45.35 -37.03 -19.68
C ASP A 387 -44.54 -37.44 -20.93
N SER A 388 -44.06 -38.67 -20.95
CA SER A 388 -43.29 -39.25 -22.06
C SER A 388 -44.09 -39.39 -23.38
N GLN A 389 -45.41 -39.28 -23.32
CA GLN A 389 -46.32 -39.37 -24.46
C GLN A 389 -46.75 -37.98 -24.96
N GLY A 390 -46.31 -36.91 -24.30
CA GLY A 390 -46.64 -35.53 -24.62
C GLY A 390 -47.99 -35.05 -24.08
N ASN A 391 -48.62 -35.82 -23.18
CA ASN A 391 -49.82 -35.36 -22.47
C ASN A 391 -49.42 -34.24 -21.50
N ARG A 392 -50.20 -33.15 -21.52
CA ARG A 392 -49.92 -31.93 -20.74
C ARG A 392 -50.88 -31.83 -19.57
N ILE A 393 -50.35 -31.44 -18.42
CA ILE A 393 -51.17 -31.05 -17.27
C ILE A 393 -51.57 -29.59 -17.42
N GLU A 394 -52.87 -29.30 -17.27
CA GLU A 394 -53.34 -27.92 -17.18
C GLU A 394 -52.76 -27.22 -15.94
N ALA A 395 -52.31 -25.97 -16.10
CA ALA A 395 -51.65 -25.21 -15.04
C ALA A 395 -52.49 -25.05 -13.75
N LYS A 396 -53.81 -25.24 -13.80
CA LYS A 396 -54.68 -25.20 -12.62
C LYS A 396 -54.44 -26.38 -11.66
N TYR A 397 -53.97 -27.52 -12.18
CA TYR A 397 -53.70 -28.73 -11.40
C TYR A 397 -52.26 -28.82 -10.91
N PHE A 398 -51.35 -28.01 -11.46
CA PHE A 398 -49.95 -27.92 -11.04
C PHE A 398 -49.72 -26.60 -10.32
N THR A 399 -49.61 -26.66 -8.99
CA THR A 399 -49.49 -25.49 -8.13
C THR A 399 -48.18 -25.48 -7.36
N PHE A 400 -47.80 -24.31 -6.86
CA PHE A 400 -46.69 -24.15 -5.93
C PHE A 400 -47.09 -23.21 -4.80
N ARG A 401 -46.46 -23.38 -3.65
CA ARG A 401 -46.45 -22.41 -2.55
C ARG A 401 -45.09 -22.42 -1.86
N SER A 402 -44.73 -21.33 -1.21
CA SER A 402 -43.52 -21.19 -0.43
C SER A 402 -43.85 -21.22 1.06
N GLU A 403 -43.00 -21.87 1.84
CA GLU A 403 -43.13 -22.02 3.28
C GLU A 403 -41.87 -21.49 3.96
N SER A 404 -42.07 -20.64 4.96
CA SER A 404 -40.98 -20.00 5.70
C SER A 404 -40.22 -21.02 6.54
N MET A 405 -38.90 -20.90 6.57
CA MET A 405 -38.03 -21.59 7.53
C MET A 405 -37.32 -20.53 8.39
N GLU A 406 -38.11 -19.69 9.07
CA GLU A 406 -37.65 -18.50 9.82
C GLU A 406 -37.11 -17.38 8.91
N THR A 407 -37.83 -17.15 7.81
CA THR A 407 -37.43 -16.18 6.80
C THR A 407 -37.48 -14.74 7.30
N LYS A 408 -36.46 -13.96 6.96
CA LYS A 408 -36.35 -12.53 7.29
C LYS A 408 -37.02 -11.65 6.24
N GLY A 409 -36.98 -12.06 4.97
CA GLY A 409 -37.61 -11.34 3.87
C GLY A 409 -39.09 -11.67 3.69
N THR A 410 -39.62 -11.35 2.51
CA THR A 410 -41.03 -11.55 2.17
C THR A 410 -41.20 -12.60 1.08
N LEU A 411 -41.86 -13.72 1.42
CA LEU A 411 -42.33 -14.71 0.45
C LEU A 411 -43.55 -14.15 -0.30
N LYS A 412 -43.59 -14.36 -1.62
CA LYS A 412 -44.67 -13.86 -2.49
C LYS A 412 -45.75 -14.88 -2.81
N ALA A 413 -45.46 -16.17 -2.61
CA ALA A 413 -46.38 -17.26 -2.90
C ALA A 413 -46.71 -18.10 -1.65
N THR A 414 -47.22 -17.48 -0.59
CA THR A 414 -47.56 -18.20 0.66
C THR A 414 -48.82 -19.08 0.53
N GLU A 415 -49.69 -18.76 -0.42
CA GLU A 415 -50.85 -19.58 -0.81
C GLU A 415 -50.58 -20.33 -2.12
N LYS A 416 -51.42 -21.34 -2.42
CA LYS A 416 -51.31 -22.11 -3.66
C LYS A 416 -51.50 -21.20 -4.88
N GLN A 417 -50.51 -21.18 -5.77
CA GLN A 417 -50.56 -20.49 -7.05
C GLN A 417 -50.25 -21.46 -8.19
N ALA A 418 -50.87 -21.27 -9.34
CA ALA A 418 -50.58 -22.07 -10.53
C ALA A 418 -49.13 -21.87 -10.99
N ALA A 419 -48.38 -22.95 -11.18
CA ALA A 419 -47.02 -22.94 -11.71
C ALA A 419 -47.04 -22.83 -13.25
N LYS A 420 -47.47 -21.66 -13.74
CA LYS A 420 -47.58 -21.36 -15.18
C LYS A 420 -46.19 -21.17 -15.80
N LYS A 421 -46.08 -21.49 -17.09
CA LYS A 421 -44.88 -21.21 -17.89
C LYS A 421 -44.51 -19.72 -17.81
N GLY A 422 -43.22 -19.44 -17.60
CA GLY A 422 -42.67 -18.08 -17.47
C GLY A 422 -42.20 -17.75 -16.06
N ASP A 423 -41.93 -16.47 -15.84
CA ASP A 423 -41.32 -15.96 -14.60
C ASP A 423 -42.36 -15.67 -13.51
N SER A 424 -41.98 -15.98 -12.27
CA SER A 424 -42.70 -15.51 -11.09
C SER A 424 -41.74 -15.22 -9.95
N ILE A 425 -42.08 -14.20 -9.16
CA ILE A 425 -41.29 -13.79 -8.01
C ILE A 425 -41.64 -14.70 -6.84
N LEU A 426 -40.63 -15.32 -6.24
CA LEU A 426 -40.79 -16.18 -5.08
C LEU A 426 -40.55 -15.44 -3.77
N TYR A 427 -39.53 -14.59 -3.75
CA TYR A 427 -39.03 -13.98 -2.53
C TYR A 427 -38.39 -12.61 -2.82
N ILE A 428 -38.56 -11.68 -1.89
CA ILE A 428 -37.83 -10.40 -1.86
C ILE A 428 -37.17 -10.26 -0.49
N SER A 429 -35.88 -9.92 -0.47
CA SER A 429 -35.13 -9.75 0.77
C SER A 429 -35.62 -8.55 1.60
N ASP A 430 -35.26 -8.60 2.88
CA ASP A 430 -35.31 -7.45 3.76
C ASP A 430 -34.38 -6.33 3.26
N ASN A 431 -34.46 -5.15 3.88
CA ASN A 431 -33.64 -4.00 3.49
C ASN A 431 -32.15 -4.17 3.76
N SER A 432 -31.77 -5.11 4.65
CA SER A 432 -30.37 -5.36 5.01
C SER A 432 -29.66 -6.32 4.05
N GLY A 433 -30.41 -6.94 3.13
CA GLY A 433 -29.89 -7.96 2.23
C GLY A 433 -29.42 -9.19 2.99
N SER A 434 -30.13 -9.61 4.03
CA SER A 434 -29.76 -10.77 4.83
C SER A 434 -29.87 -12.07 4.02
N SER A 435 -28.95 -13.02 4.26
CA SER A 435 -29.13 -14.43 3.87
C SER A 435 -30.44 -14.99 4.41
N ASP A 436 -31.03 -15.93 3.68
CA ASP A 436 -32.34 -16.48 3.99
C ASP A 436 -32.50 -17.94 3.52
N LYS A 437 -33.46 -18.66 4.11
CA LYS A 437 -33.76 -20.06 3.80
C LYS A 437 -35.25 -20.32 3.85
N PHE A 438 -35.76 -21.01 2.84
CA PHE A 438 -37.18 -21.39 2.78
C PHE A 438 -37.41 -22.61 1.89
N LYS A 439 -38.65 -23.09 1.88
CA LYS A 439 -39.06 -24.23 1.07
C LYS A 439 -40.05 -23.79 0.00
N ILE A 440 -39.95 -24.37 -1.19
CA ILE A 440 -40.98 -24.32 -2.23
C ILE A 440 -41.61 -25.72 -2.30
N ILE A 441 -42.92 -25.79 -2.24
CA ILE A 441 -43.70 -27.03 -2.32
C ILE A 441 -44.49 -26.98 -3.61
N TYR A 442 -44.08 -27.80 -4.57
CA TYR A 442 -44.84 -28.07 -5.78
C TYR A 442 -45.86 -29.17 -5.50
N GLU A 443 -47.08 -28.99 -5.96
CA GLU A 443 -48.17 -29.95 -5.77
C GLU A 443 -48.91 -30.19 -7.08
N LEU A 444 -49.11 -31.46 -7.41
CA LEU A 444 -49.90 -31.91 -8.56
C LEU A 444 -51.18 -32.58 -8.06
N GLU A 445 -52.33 -32.00 -8.38
CA GLU A 445 -53.64 -32.56 -8.05
C GLU A 445 -53.96 -33.78 -8.93
N GLY A 446 -54.50 -34.85 -8.37
CA GLY A 446 -54.95 -36.03 -9.11
C GLY A 446 -56.35 -35.86 -9.69
N SER A 447 -56.58 -34.85 -10.54
CA SER A 447 -57.90 -34.66 -11.19
C SER A 447 -58.28 -35.84 -12.09
N LEU A 448 -59.59 -36.09 -12.24
CA LEU A 448 -60.12 -37.08 -13.19
C LEU A 448 -59.78 -36.76 -14.65
N ASP A 449 -59.44 -35.50 -14.95
CA ASP A 449 -59.05 -35.05 -16.29
C ASP A 449 -57.60 -35.42 -16.65
N ILE A 450 -56.81 -35.91 -15.70
CA ILE A 450 -55.40 -36.21 -15.89
C ILE A 450 -55.20 -37.67 -16.31
N LYS A 451 -54.39 -37.88 -17.34
CA LYS A 451 -53.96 -39.23 -17.74
C LYS A 451 -52.93 -39.77 -16.77
N ALA A 452 -52.98 -41.07 -16.50
CA ALA A 452 -51.98 -41.70 -15.65
C ALA A 452 -50.58 -41.69 -16.30
N GLY A 453 -49.53 -41.39 -15.53
CA GLY A 453 -48.17 -41.31 -16.06
C GLY A 453 -47.17 -40.66 -15.11
N ASP A 454 -45.92 -40.60 -15.56
CA ASP A 454 -44.84 -39.85 -14.92
C ASP A 454 -44.73 -38.48 -15.59
N TYR A 455 -44.86 -37.43 -14.80
CA TYR A 455 -44.88 -36.06 -15.28
C TYR A 455 -43.69 -35.28 -14.74
N ALA A 456 -43.00 -34.55 -15.62
CA ALA A 456 -41.85 -33.74 -15.23
C ALA A 456 -41.88 -32.36 -15.88
N THR A 457 -41.22 -31.41 -15.22
CA THR A 457 -40.96 -30.08 -15.76
C THR A 457 -39.56 -29.59 -15.36
N ARG A 458 -39.07 -28.60 -16.10
CA ARG A 458 -37.83 -27.88 -15.79
C ARG A 458 -38.17 -26.51 -15.25
N ILE A 459 -37.67 -26.24 -14.05
CA ILE A 459 -37.79 -24.94 -13.39
C ILE A 459 -36.37 -24.45 -13.12
N SER A 460 -36.07 -23.22 -13.53
CA SER A 460 -34.83 -22.54 -13.16
C SER A 460 -35.11 -21.48 -12.12
N TYR A 461 -34.11 -21.21 -11.27
CA TYR A 461 -34.16 -20.16 -10.27
C TYR A 461 -33.08 -19.14 -10.57
N SER A 462 -33.39 -17.86 -10.36
CA SER A 462 -32.44 -16.78 -10.57
C SER A 462 -32.50 -15.78 -9.43
N LEU A 463 -31.32 -15.33 -9.02
CA LEU A 463 -31.13 -14.33 -7.97
C LEU A 463 -30.71 -13.01 -8.60
N LEU A 464 -31.37 -11.91 -8.20
CA LEU A 464 -31.16 -10.57 -8.77
C LEU A 464 -31.01 -9.55 -7.63
N GLU A 465 -29.96 -8.72 -7.66
CA GLU A 465 -29.88 -7.54 -6.79
C GLU A 465 -30.84 -6.44 -7.28
N ILE A 466 -31.54 -5.79 -6.36
CA ILE A 466 -32.57 -4.77 -6.66
C ILE A 466 -32.37 -3.46 -5.91
#